data_AF-V2XX59-F1
#
_entry.id   AF-V2XX59-F1
#
_cell.length_a   1.000
_cell.length_b   1.000
_cell.length_c   1.000
_cell.angle_alpha   90.00
_cell.angle_beta   90.00
_cell.angle_gamma   90.00
#
_symmetry.space_group_name_H-M   'P 1'
#
loop_
_entity.id
_entity.type
_entity.pdbx_description
1 polymer ?
#
loop_
_entity_poly.entity_id
_entity_poly.type
_entity_poly.pdbx_seq_one_letter_code
_entity_poly.pdbx_strand_id
1 'polypeptide(L)'
;MTSNIKSLFLDNPCLSAQVSAFCTSLPEYKAAERAYYAAEQDLEDRLGYEAFDRFSEVQFRYVNQLAHAYYLFGLGLRQEVLRALEGATPL
;
A
#
# COMPACT_ATOMS: atom_id res chain seq x y z
N MET A 1 -5.78 3.71 -17.71
CA MET A 1 -6.85 3.38 -16.73
C MET A 1 -8.02 4.31 -16.98
N THR A 2 -9.25 3.80 -17.09
CA THR A 2 -10.44 4.64 -17.22
C THR A 2 -10.72 5.37 -15.91
N SER A 3 -11.17 6.64 -15.95
CA SER A 3 -11.38 7.47 -14.74
C SER A 3 -12.25 6.82 -13.67
N ASN A 4 -13.20 5.97 -14.07
CA ASN A 4 -14.13 5.30 -13.15
C ASN A 4 -13.45 4.22 -12.28
N ILE A 5 -12.47 3.48 -12.83
CA ILE A 5 -11.68 2.50 -12.05
C ILE A 5 -10.76 3.22 -11.06
N LYS A 6 -10.21 4.37 -11.47
CA LYS A 6 -9.33 5.16 -10.59
C LYS A 6 -10.08 5.67 -9.34
N SER A 7 -11.30 6.20 -9.52
CA SER A 7 -12.13 6.67 -8.39
C SER A 7 -12.59 5.57 -7.45
N LEU A 8 -12.81 4.35 -7.95
CA LEU A 8 -13.29 3.22 -7.12
C LEU A 8 -12.18 2.58 -6.28
N PHE A 9 -10.95 2.55 -6.82
CA PHE A 9 -9.86 1.73 -6.27
C PHE A 9 -8.64 2.52 -5.77
N LEU A 10 -8.36 3.70 -6.31
CA LEU A 10 -7.21 4.53 -5.89
C LEU A 10 -7.67 5.75 -5.10
N ASP A 11 -8.65 6.48 -5.62
CA ASP A 11 -9.08 7.75 -5.02
C ASP A 11 -10.28 7.58 -4.06
N ASN A 12 -10.54 6.35 -3.61
CA ASN A 12 -11.71 6.04 -2.78
C ASN A 12 -11.42 6.32 -1.29
N PRO A 13 -12.05 7.36 -0.69
CA PRO A 13 -11.77 7.76 0.68
C PRO A 13 -12.19 6.71 1.72
N CYS A 14 -13.15 5.84 1.40
CA CYS A 14 -13.61 4.78 2.29
C CYS A 14 -12.62 3.61 2.38
N LEU A 15 -11.71 3.46 1.41
CA LEU A 15 -10.72 2.37 1.42
C LEU A 15 -9.66 2.58 2.50
N SER A 16 -9.29 3.81 2.81
CA SER A 16 -8.25 4.08 3.82
C SER A 16 -8.60 3.48 5.18
N ALA A 17 -9.84 3.71 5.65
CA ALA A 17 -10.33 3.15 6.90
C ALA A 17 -10.42 1.61 6.87
N GLN A 18 -10.83 1.03 5.74
CA GLN A 18 -10.93 -0.43 5.59
C GLN A 18 -9.56 -1.10 5.55
N VAL A 19 -8.59 -0.51 4.84
CA VAL A 19 -7.21 -0.97 4.81
C VAL A 19 -6.59 -0.88 6.20
N SER A 20 -6.81 0.22 6.93
CA SER A 20 -6.35 0.36 8.31
C SER A 20 -6.93 -0.73 9.23
N ALA A 21 -8.24 -0.99 9.13
CA ALA A 21 -8.89 -2.06 9.90
C ALA A 21 -8.36 -3.45 9.53
N PHE A 22 -8.13 -3.71 8.24
CA PHE A 22 -7.54 -4.96 7.75
C PHE A 22 -6.09 -5.15 8.25
N CYS A 23 -5.23 -4.14 8.11
CA CYS A 23 -3.88 -4.17 8.65
C CYS A 23 -3.87 -4.44 10.16
N THR A 24 -4.82 -3.85 10.89
CA THR A 24 -4.96 -4.05 12.34
C THR A 24 -5.39 -5.49 12.70
N SER A 25 -6.04 -6.21 11.78
CA SER A 25 -6.42 -7.60 12.02
C SER A 25 -5.28 -8.59 11.78
N LEU A 26 -4.19 -8.18 11.12
CA LEU A 26 -3.04 -9.01 10.79
C LEU A 26 -1.96 -8.92 11.89
N PRO A 27 -1.69 -10.00 12.65
CA PRO A 27 -0.68 -10.00 13.70
C PRO A 27 0.73 -9.71 13.17
N GLU A 28 1.09 -10.26 12.01
CA GLU A 28 2.39 -10.08 11.38
C GLU A 28 2.60 -8.63 10.96
N TYR A 29 1.55 -7.97 10.44
CA TYR A 29 1.60 -6.55 10.11
C TYR A 29 1.86 -5.72 11.37
N LYS A 30 1.10 -5.96 12.45
CA LYS A 30 1.30 -5.21 13.70
C LYS A 30 2.69 -5.43 14.30
N ALA A 31 3.28 -6.61 14.13
CA ALA A 31 4.65 -6.88 14.56
C ALA A 31 5.67 -6.10 13.72
N ALA A 32 5.51 -6.11 12.40
CA ALA A 32 6.34 -5.34 11.48
C ALA A 32 6.23 -3.83 11.73
N GLU A 33 5.03 -3.32 11.97
CA GLU A 33 4.76 -1.90 12.27
C GLU A 33 5.46 -1.45 13.56
N ARG A 34 5.39 -2.24 14.64
CA ARG A 34 6.12 -1.93 15.88
C ARG A 34 7.64 -1.93 15.66
N ALA A 35 8.16 -2.90 14.91
CA ALA A 35 9.59 -2.99 14.59
C ALA A 35 10.04 -1.79 13.74
N TYR A 36 9.20 -1.36 12.79
CA TYR A 36 9.42 -0.18 11.97
C TYR A 36 9.56 1.08 12.85
N TYR A 37 8.56 1.38 13.70
CA TYR A 37 8.59 2.59 14.53
C TYR A 37 9.75 2.59 15.53
N ALA A 38 10.12 1.43 16.07
CA ALA A 38 11.28 1.32 16.94
C ALA A 38 12.60 1.63 16.22
N ALA A 39 12.76 1.13 14.98
CA ALA A 39 13.94 1.42 14.16
C ALA A 39 13.96 2.87 13.66
N GLU A 40 12.80 3.43 13.35
CA GLU A 40 12.62 4.82 12.93
C GLU A 40 13.12 5.77 14.03
N GLN A 41 12.68 5.55 15.28
CA GLN A 41 13.11 6.35 16.42
C GLN A 41 14.62 6.23 16.68
N ASP A 42 15.20 5.02 16.63
CA ASP A 42 16.65 4.83 16.79
C ASP A 42 17.45 5.60 15.73
N LEU A 43 16.98 5.60 14.48
CA LEU A 43 17.61 6.35 13.40
C LEU A 43 17.50 7.85 13.58
N GLU A 44 16.33 8.36 13.99
CA GLU A 44 16.13 9.78 14.27
C GLU A 44 17.05 10.25 15.41
N ASP A 45 17.13 9.49 16.51
CA ASP A 45 17.98 9.80 17.66
C ASP A 45 19.47 9.86 17.27
N ARG A 46 19.90 9.04 16.32
CA ARG A 46 21.31 8.94 15.88
C ARG A 46 21.70 9.95 14.81
N LEU A 47 20.79 10.26 13.88
CA LEU A 47 21.06 11.14 12.74
C LEU A 47 20.68 12.59 13.01
N GLY A 48 19.79 12.83 13.98
CA GLY A 48 19.14 14.10 14.22
C GLY A 48 18.01 14.35 13.22
N TYR A 49 17.03 15.15 13.67
CA TYR A 49 15.77 15.41 12.97
C TYR A 49 15.96 15.80 11.49
N GLU A 50 16.82 16.77 11.17
CA GLU A 50 16.92 17.31 9.80
C GLU A 50 17.43 16.27 8.78
N ALA A 51 18.43 15.46 9.17
CA ALA A 51 18.97 14.43 8.30
C ALA A 51 17.98 13.25 8.16
N PHE A 52 17.33 12.89 9.27
CA PHE A 52 16.31 11.85 9.29
C PHE A 52 15.08 12.23 8.46
N ASP A 53 14.53 13.44 8.63
CA ASP A 53 13.34 13.94 7.92
C ASP A 53 13.55 13.96 6.40
N ARG A 54 14.70 14.46 5.93
CA ARG A 54 15.04 14.42 4.50
C ARG A 54 15.10 12.98 3.96
N PHE A 55 15.70 12.06 4.73
CA PHE A 55 15.80 10.67 4.31
C PHE A 55 14.43 9.99 4.28
N SER A 56 13.63 10.15 5.34
CA SER A 56 12.32 9.53 5.47
C SER A 56 11.37 10.05 4.39
N GLU A 57 11.39 11.36 4.07
CA GLU A 57 10.58 11.94 2.99
C GLU A 57 10.84 11.25 1.64
N VAL A 58 12.11 11.06 1.28
CA VAL A 58 12.50 10.40 0.02
C VAL A 58 12.13 8.91 0.05
N GLN A 59 12.40 8.23 1.16
CA GLN A 59 12.07 6.82 1.33
C GLN A 59 10.55 6.58 1.24
N PHE A 60 9.75 7.33 1.98
CA PHE A 60 8.29 7.22 1.96
C PHE A 60 7.74 7.50 0.56
N ARG A 61 8.25 8.51 -0.15
CA ARG A 61 7.84 8.76 -1.54
C ARG A 61 8.12 7.55 -2.42
N TYR A 62 9.31 6.97 -2.35
CA TYR A 62 9.67 5.79 -3.14
C TYR A 62 8.79 4.58 -2.80
N VAL A 63 8.64 4.25 -1.51
CA VAL A 63 7.86 3.09 -1.06
C VAL A 63 6.38 3.24 -1.44
N ASN A 64 5.80 4.44 -1.31
CA ASN A 64 4.43 4.69 -1.74
C ASN A 64 4.26 4.51 -3.26
N GLN A 65 5.21 4.99 -4.08
CA GLN A 65 5.15 4.76 -5.53
C GLN A 65 5.28 3.27 -5.88
N LEU A 66 6.13 2.54 -5.16
CA LEU A 66 6.27 1.09 -5.34
C LEU A 66 4.98 0.34 -4.95
N ALA A 67 4.36 0.71 -3.83
CA ALA A 67 3.08 0.16 -3.40
C ALA A 67 1.97 0.43 -4.43
N HIS A 68 1.90 1.66 -4.97
CA HIS A 68 0.98 2.00 -6.07
C HIS A 68 1.24 1.14 -7.32
N ALA A 69 2.50 0.93 -7.71
CA ALA A 69 2.84 0.11 -8.87
C ALA A 69 2.38 -1.34 -8.69
N TYR A 70 2.65 -1.96 -7.53
CA TYR A 70 2.18 -3.32 -7.23
C TYR A 70 0.66 -3.43 -7.18
N TYR A 71 -0.02 -2.42 -6.61
CA TYR A 71 -1.47 -2.38 -6.56
C TYR A 71 -2.07 -2.33 -7.97
N LEU A 72 -1.59 -1.42 -8.81
CA LEU A 72 -2.02 -1.27 -10.21
C LEU A 72 -1.76 -2.53 -11.04
N PHE A 73 -0.58 -3.13 -10.89
CA PHE A 73 -0.24 -4.38 -11.57
C PHE A 73 -1.19 -5.51 -11.15
N GLY A 74 -1.40 -5.69 -9.85
CA GLY A 74 -2.33 -6.69 -9.32
C GLY A 74 -3.79 -6.42 -9.70
N LEU A 75 -4.22 -5.17 -9.84
CA LEU A 75 -5.54 -4.83 -10.36
C LEU A 75 -5.70 -5.28 -11.82
N GLY A 76 -4.68 -5.07 -12.65
CA GLY A 76 -4.65 -5.58 -14.04
C GLY A 76 -4.88 -7.10 -14.09
N LEU A 77 -4.13 -7.85 -13.28
CA LEU A 77 -4.27 -9.31 -13.17
C LEU A 77 -5.68 -9.73 -12.74
N ARG A 78 -6.28 -9.04 -11.76
CA ARG A 78 -7.66 -9.36 -11.32
C ARG A 78 -8.68 -9.11 -12.42
N GLN A 79 -8.51 -8.05 -13.20
CA GLN A 79 -9.37 -7.76 -14.35
C GLN A 79 -9.25 -8.82 -15.44
N GLU A 80 -8.03 -9.31 -15.71
CA GLU A 80 -7.80 -10.41 -16.66
C GLU A 80 -8.45 -11.71 -16.18
N VAL A 81 -8.33 -12.04 -14.90
CA VAL A 81 -8.98 -13.22 -14.30
C VAL A 81 -10.50 -13.13 -14.39
N LEU A 82 -11.10 -11.98 -14.04
CA LEU A 82 -12.55 -11.80 -14.13
C LEU A 82 -13.06 -11.94 -15.57
N ARG A 83 -12.38 -11.35 -16.55
CA ARG A 83 -12.73 -11.51 -17.97
C ARG A 83 -12.60 -12.95 -18.44
N ALA A 84 -11.58 -13.68 -17.98
CA ALA A 84 -11.40 -15.09 -18.30
C ALA A 84 -12.53 -15.95 -17.70
N LEU A 85 -12.97 -15.65 -16.48
CA LEU A 85 -14.08 -16.32 -15.82
C LEU A 85 -15.44 -15.98 -16.43
N GLU A 86 -15.65 -14.74 -16.89
CA GLU A 86 -16.86 -14.30 -17.59
C GLU A 86 -16.95 -14.89 -19.01
N GLY A 87 -15.80 -15.11 -19.67
CA GLY A 87 -15.71 -15.77 -20.96
C GLY A 87 -15.69 -17.30 -20.89
N ALA A 88 -15.45 -17.88 -19.70
CA ALA A 88 -15.58 -19.31 -19.47
C ALA A 88 -17.07 -19.66 -19.33
N THR A 89 -17.62 -20.39 -20.29
CA THR A 89 -18.96 -20.95 -20.15
C THR A 89 -19.00 -21.82 -18.88
N PRO A 90 -19.95 -21.63 -17.95
CA PRO A 90 -20.04 -22.50 -16.79
C PRO A 90 -20.32 -23.93 -17.27
N LEU A 91 -19.57 -24.90 -16.74
CA LEU A 91 -19.88 -26.33 -16.83
C LEU A 91 -21.15 -26.65 -16.04
#